data_AF-A0A925KL12-F1
#
_entry.id   AF-A0A925KL12-F1
#
_cell.length_a   1.000
_cell.length_b   1.000
_cell.length_c   1.000
_cell.angle_alpha   90.00
_cell.angle_beta   90.00
_cell.angle_gamma   90.00
#
_symmetry.space_group_name_H-M   'P 1'
#
loop_
_entity.id
_entity.type
_entity.pdbx_description
1 polymer ?
#
loop_
_entity_poly.entity_id
_entity_poly.type
_entity_poly.pdbx_seq_one_letter_code
_entity_poly.pdbx_strand_id
1 'polypeptide(L)' 'MLSRVADAIYWVGRYLERAENVARFIDVNLHLMLDLADTAKEQWKPLVQTSGDAESFAERYGAATRDNVIL' A
#
# COMPACT_ATOMS: atom_id res chain seq x y z
N MET A 1 -7.12 -8.26 -33.37
CA MET A 1 -6.46 -7.07 -32.76
C MET A 1 -7.29 -6.41 -31.66
N LEU A 2 -8.62 -6.30 -31.76
CA LEU A 2 -9.49 -5.74 -30.69
C LEU A 2 -9.41 -6.48 -29.35
N SER A 3 -9.29 -7.81 -29.36
CA SER A 3 -9.22 -8.63 -28.13
C SER A 3 -8.01 -8.30 -27.25
N ARG A 4 -6.84 -7.99 -27.82
CA ARG A 4 -5.66 -7.58 -27.04
C ARG A 4 -5.80 -6.21 -26.40
N VAL A 5 -6.47 -5.28 -27.07
CA VAL A 5 -6.71 -3.93 -26.53
C VAL A 5 -7.74 -4.00 -25.40
N ALA A 6 -8.80 -4.81 -25.58
CA ALA A 6 -9.78 -5.06 -24.52
C ALA A 6 -9.16 -5.68 -23.27
N ASP A 7 -8.29 -6.68 -23.45
CA ASP A 7 -7.55 -7.31 -22.35
C ASP A 7 -6.60 -6.33 -21.65
N ALA A 8 -5.86 -5.51 -22.41
CA ALA A 8 -4.99 -4.48 -21.84
C ALA A 8 -5.76 -3.45 -21.02
N ILE A 9 -6.91 -2.97 -21.52
CA ILE A 9 -7.76 -2.00 -20.79
C ILE A 9 -8.34 -2.63 -19.52
N TYR A 10 -8.74 -3.90 -19.58
CA TYR A 10 -9.21 -4.63 -18.40
C TYR A 10 -8.16 -4.65 -17.30
N TRP A 11 -6.92 -5.05 -17.62
CA TRP A 11 -5.84 -5.07 -16.65
C TRP A 11 -5.47 -3.69 -16.14
N VAL A 12 -5.41 -2.67 -17.01
CA VAL A 12 -5.16 -1.29 -16.59
C VAL A 12 -6.23 -0.81 -15.61
N GLY A 13 -7.51 -1.08 -15.88
CA GLY A 13 -8.59 -0.75 -14.95
C GLY A 13 -8.40 -1.41 -13.58
N ARG A 14 -8.08 -2.71 -13.55
CA ARG A 14 -7.82 -3.44 -12.31
C ARG A 14 -6.59 -2.91 -11.56
N TYR A 15 -5.52 -2.55 -12.26
CA TYR A 15 -4.35 -1.94 -11.64
C TYR A 15 -4.63 -0.54 -11.11
N LEU A 16 -5.44 0.26 -11.82
CA LEU A 16 -5.84 1.59 -11.38
C LEU A 16 -6.69 1.51 -10.11
N GLU A 17 -7.70 0.64 -10.07
CA GLU A 17 -8.51 0.39 -8.86
C GLU A 17 -7.64 -0.06 -7.68
N ARG A 18 -6.67 -0.95 -7.91
CA ARG A 18 -5.74 -1.39 -6.88
C ARG A 18 -4.87 -0.23 -6.39
N ALA A 19 -4.33 0.59 -7.30
CA ALA A 19 -3.52 1.75 -6.95
C ALA A 19 -4.31 2.78 -6.14
N GLU A 20 -5.56 3.07 -6.53
CA GLU A 20 -6.45 3.97 -5.79
C GLU A 20 -6.73 3.44 -4.37
N ASN A 21 -7.00 2.14 -4.23
CA ASN A 21 -7.22 1.52 -2.93
C ASN A 21 -5.99 1.63 -2.01
N VAL A 22 -4.78 1.40 -2.54
CA VAL A 22 -3.53 1.56 -1.78
C VAL A 22 -3.30 3.03 -1.40
N ALA A 23 -3.50 3.96 -2.33
CA ALA A 23 -3.34 5.40 -2.08
C ALA A 23 -4.28 5.89 -0.97
N ARG A 24 -5.56 5.48 -1.00
CA ARG A 24 -6.54 5.81 0.04
C ARG A 24 -6.12 5.28 1.41
N PHE A 25 -5.52 4.09 1.45
CA PHE A 25 -5.08 3.48 2.69
C PHE A 25 -3.87 4.21 3.30
N ILE A 26 -2.92 4.62 2.46
CA ILE A 26 -1.79 5.48 2.87
C ILE A 26 -2.29 6.84 3.37
N ASP A 27 -3.25 7.45 2.67
CA ASP A 27 -3.80 8.77 3.03
C ASP A 27 -4.48 8.75 4.41
N VAL A 28 -5.33 7.75 4.67
CA VAL A 28 -5.96 7.57 5.99
C VAL A 28 -4.92 7.35 7.08
N ASN A 29 -3.89 6.55 6.82
CA ASN A 29 -2.83 6.31 7.78
C ASN A 29 -2.03 7.58 8.09
N LEU A 30 -1.74 8.41 7.07
CA LEU A 30 -1.07 9.68 7.25
C LEU A 30 -1.88 10.64 8.13
N HIS A 31 -3.19 10.77 7.88
CA HIS A 31 -4.09 11.58 8.72
C HIS A 31 -4.10 11.07 10.17
N LEU A 32 -4.22 9.74 10.36
CA LEU A 32 -4.17 9.12 11.69
C LEU A 32 -2.85 9.42 12.41
N MET A 33 -1.71 9.37 11.71
CA MET A 33 -0.41 9.67 12.29
C MET A 33 -0.27 11.12 12.75
N LEU A 34 -0.86 12.06 12.01
CA LEU A 34 -0.86 13.49 12.39
C LEU A 34 -1.64 13.73 13.68
N ASP A 35 -2.76 13.02 13.87
CA ASP A 35 -3.59 13.13 15.07
C ASP A 35 -2.94 12.49 16.32
N LEU A 36 -2.09 11.47 16.15
CA LEU A 36 -1.56 10.66 17.26
C LEU A 36 -0.19 11.08 17.82
N ALA A 37 0.43 12.15 17.29
CA ALA A 37 1.65 12.89 17.69
C ALA A 37 2.87 12.13 18.28
N ASP A 38 2.71 11.22 19.24
CA ASP A 38 3.79 10.50 19.95
C ASP A 38 3.65 8.95 19.89
N THR A 39 2.43 8.41 19.71
CA THR A 39 2.18 6.95 19.61
C THR A 39 2.33 6.43 18.16
N ALA A 40 2.56 7.33 17.20
CA ALA A 40 2.44 7.07 15.77
C ALA A 40 3.64 6.32 15.13
N LYS A 41 4.73 6.07 15.87
CA LYS A 41 5.97 5.49 15.30
C LYS A 41 5.80 4.09 14.68
N GLU A 42 4.72 3.36 15.02
CA GLU A 42 4.48 1.98 14.56
C GLU A 42 3.28 1.82 13.60
N GLN A 43 2.69 2.92 13.11
CA GLN A 43 1.48 2.85 12.26
C GLN A 43 1.72 2.29 10.84
N TRP A 44 2.97 2.03 10.48
CA TRP A 44 3.35 1.46 9.18
C TRP A 44 3.18 -0.07 9.12
N LYS A 45 3.23 -0.77 10.25
CA LYS A 45 3.07 -2.23 10.31
C LYS A 45 1.67 -2.70 9.90
N PRO A 46 0.57 -2.07 10.37
CA PRO A 46 -0.78 -2.38 9.88
C PRO A 46 -0.91 -2.25 8.36
N LEU A 47 -0.22 -1.28 7.73
CA LEU A 47 -0.30 -1.09 6.28
C LEU A 47 0.17 -2.32 5.50
N VAL A 48 1.32 -2.88 5.93
CA VAL A 48 1.90 -4.08 5.32
C VAL A 48 1.06 -5.33 5.65
N GLN A 49 0.50 -5.40 6.86
CA GLN A 49 -0.36 -6.53 7.25
C GLN A 49 -1.64 -6.61 6.43
N THR A 50 -2.27 -5.47 6.13
CA THR A 50 -3.51 -5.42 5.33
C THR A 50 -3.28 -5.76 3.86
N SER A 51 -2.07 -5.57 3.33
CA SER A 51 -1.76 -5.99 1.94
C SER A 51 -1.66 -7.51 1.79
N GLY A 52 -1.48 -8.23 2.92
CA GLY A 52 -1.27 -9.67 2.94
C GLY A 52 0.19 -10.10 2.70
N ASP A 53 1.10 -9.14 2.51
CA ASP A 53 2.49 -9.42 2.11
C ASP A 53 3.49 -9.32 3.28
N ALA A 54 3.01 -9.35 4.53
CA ALA A 54 3.83 -9.09 5.72
C ALA A 54 5.08 -9.98 5.85
N GLU A 55 4.96 -11.26 5.53
CA GLU A 55 6.08 -12.21 5.58
C GLU A 55 7.12 -11.90 4.50
N SER A 56 6.67 -11.78 3.24
CA SER A 56 7.53 -11.42 2.11
C SER A 56 8.17 -10.03 2.27
N PHE A 57 7.48 -9.10 2.91
CA PHE A 57 8.01 -7.77 3.23
C PHE A 57 9.09 -7.85 4.30
N ALA A 58 8.83 -8.58 5.40
CA ALA A 58 9.78 -8.71 6.50
C ALA A 58 11.10 -9.36 6.04
N GLU A 59 11.05 -10.34 5.16
CA GLU A 59 12.24 -10.97 4.57
C GLU A 59 13.08 -10.00 3.72
N ARG A 60 12.42 -9.09 2.99
CA ARG A 60 13.08 -8.21 2.02
C ARG A 60 13.54 -6.89 2.62
N TYR A 61 12.77 -6.34 3.55
CA TYR A 61 12.93 -4.97 4.06
C TYR A 61 13.01 -4.90 5.60
N GLY A 62 12.72 -5.99 6.31
CA GLY A 62 12.80 -6.02 7.78
C GLY A 62 11.64 -5.29 8.46
N ALA A 63 11.96 -4.32 9.32
CA ALA A 63 10.96 -3.59 10.09
C ALA A 63 10.11 -2.67 9.19
N ALA A 64 8.80 -2.64 9.41
CA ALA A 64 7.88 -1.72 8.72
C ALA A 64 8.04 -0.30 9.27
N THR A 65 9.03 0.41 8.76
CA THR A 65 9.26 1.85 8.99
C THR A 65 8.71 2.65 7.81
N ARG A 66 8.57 3.98 7.98
CA ARG A 66 8.14 4.87 6.89
C ARG A 66 8.98 4.67 5.62
N ASP A 67 10.30 4.64 5.79
CA ASP A 67 11.22 4.52 4.65
C ASP A 67 11.03 3.17 3.98
N ASN A 68 11.04 2.06 4.73
CA ASN A 68 10.91 0.73 4.13
C ASN A 68 9.54 0.47 3.47
N VAL A 69 8.48 1.19 3.82
CA VAL A 69 7.12 0.99 3.28
C VAL A 69 6.83 1.86 2.06
N ILE A 70 7.40 3.08 1.98
CA ILE A 70 7.09 4.05 0.92
C ILE A 70 8.31 4.39 0.02
N LEU A 71 9.55 4.24 0.49
CA LEU A 71 10.79 4.70 -0.16
C LEU A 71 11.79 3.57 -0.46
#